data_AF-A0A2M8P8K6-F1
#
_entry.id   AF-A0A2M8P8K6-F1
#
_cell.length_a   1.000
_cell.length_b   1.000
_cell.length_c   1.000
_cell.angle_alpha   90.00
_cell.angle_beta   90.00
_cell.angle_gamma   90.00
#
_symmetry.space_group_name_H-M   'P 1'
#
loop_
_entity.id
_entity.type
_entity.pdbx_description
1 polymer ?
#
loop_
_entity_poly.entity_id
_entity_poly.type
_entity_poly.pdbx_seq_one_letter_code
_entity_poly.pdbx_strand_id
1 'polypeptide(L)'
;MLRWVLIDAVQRAWRRHQVIVPLYRHLAALAPDEQREIVLLLMAEHEVRHQQQYARMLARLHAPLPASFDSFDRIWLWLLPRCSPTIALRWTAWTEQRDARAILEAMALLRI
;
A
#
# COMPACT_ATOMS: atom_id res chain seq x y z
N MET A 1 -24.56 -1.24 6.19
CA MET A 1 -23.66 -0.07 6.32
C MET A 1 -22.23 -0.48 6.66
N LEU A 2 -22.01 -1.29 7.70
CA LEU A 2 -20.67 -1.70 8.17
C LEU A 2 -19.82 -2.48 7.14
N ARG A 3 -20.44 -3.36 6.34
CA ARG A 3 -19.74 -4.11 5.27
C ARG A 3 -19.12 -3.18 4.22
N TRP A 4 -19.78 -2.06 3.93
CA TRP A 4 -19.26 -1.05 3.02
C TRP A 4 -18.04 -0.33 3.58
N VAL A 5 -17.99 -0.10 4.90
CA VAL A 5 -16.83 0.50 5.56
C VAL A 5 -15.61 -0.42 5.44
N LEU A 6 -15.79 -1.73 5.64
CA LEU A 6 -14.71 -2.70 5.43
C LEU A 6 -14.27 -2.75 3.96
N ILE A 7 -15.22 -2.85 3.02
CA ILE A 7 -14.90 -2.86 1.59
C ILE A 7 -14.09 -1.61 1.21
N ASP A 8 -14.54 -0.42 1.63
CA ASP A 8 -13.86 0.84 1.34
C ASP A 8 -12.46 0.91 1.97
N ALA A 9 -12.30 0.48 3.22
CA ALA A 9 -11.00 0.43 3.88
C ALA A 9 -10.01 -0.49 3.13
N VAL A 10 -10.48 -1.67 2.72
CA VAL A 10 -9.67 -2.65 1.98
C VAL A 10 -9.36 -2.16 0.56
N GLN A 11 -10.30 -1.51 -0.13
CA GLN A 11 -10.06 -0.91 -1.45
C GLN A 11 -9.01 0.21 -1.36
N ARG A 12 -9.08 1.07 -0.34
CA ARG A 12 -8.08 2.12 -0.10
C ARG A 12 -6.70 1.54 0.17
N ALA A 13 -6.61 0.52 1.03
CA ALA A 13 -5.36 -0.18 1.30
C ALA A 13 -4.80 -0.81 0.01
N TRP A 14 -5.61 -1.56 -0.73
CA TRP A 14 -5.18 -2.19 -1.99
C TRP A 14 -4.67 -1.16 -3.02
N ARG A 15 -5.35 -0.01 -3.15
CA ARG A 15 -4.94 1.07 -4.06
C ARG A 15 -3.58 1.64 -3.65
N ARG A 16 -3.31 1.84 -2.36
CA ARG A 16 -2.00 2.35 -1.90
C ARG A 16 -0.82 1.47 -2.29
N HIS A 17 -1.01 0.16 -2.33
CA HIS A 17 0.06 -0.76 -2.71
C HIS A 17 0.45 -0.59 -4.20
N GLN A 18 -0.42 -0.01 -5.04
CA GLN A 18 -0.07 0.41 -6.41
C GLN A 18 0.98 1.53 -6.43
N VAL A 19 1.11 2.31 -5.35
CA VAL A 19 2.11 3.39 -5.20
C VAL A 19 3.34 2.90 -4.45
N ILE A 20 3.15 2.15 -3.37
CA ILE A 20 4.25 1.73 -2.50
C ILE A 20 5.20 0.76 -3.24
N VAL A 21 4.67 -0.17 -4.03
CA VAL A 21 5.51 -1.15 -4.76
C VAL A 21 6.43 -0.47 -5.78
N PRO A 22 5.95 0.40 -6.70
CA PRO A 22 6.83 1.13 -7.60
C PRO A 22 7.78 2.08 -6.87
N LEU A 23 7.35 2.69 -5.76
CA LEU A 23 8.20 3.56 -4.95
C LEU A 23 9.40 2.79 -4.39
N TYR A 24 9.20 1.61 -3.78
CA TYR A 24 10.30 0.80 -3.28
C TYR A 24 11.25 0.34 -4.39
N ARG A 25 10.72 -0.07 -5.55
CA ARG A 25 11.55 -0.43 -6.71
C ARG A 25 12.38 0.76 -7.21
N HIS A 26 11.80 1.95 -7.21
CA HIS A 26 12.49 3.15 -7.66
C HIS A 26 13.55 3.60 -6.64
N LEU A 27 13.27 3.51 -5.34
CA LEU A 27 14.27 3.73 -4.29
C LEU A 27 15.40 2.70 -4.35
N ALA A 28 15.10 1.44 -4.66
CA ALA A 28 16.09 0.38 -4.84
C ALA A 28 17.04 0.73 -6.00
N ALA A 29 16.50 1.18 -7.14
CA ALA A 29 17.29 1.60 -8.29
C ALA A 29 18.19 2.83 -8.03
N LEU A 30 17.88 3.63 -6.99
CA LEU A 30 18.66 4.80 -6.57
C LEU A 30 19.55 4.49 -5.35
N ALA A 31 19.57 3.25 -4.86
CA ALA A 31 20.27 2.90 -3.64
C ALA A 31 21.80 3.03 -3.85
N PRO A 32 22.54 3.59 -2.89
CA PRO A 32 23.99 3.76 -3.00
C PRO A 32 24.76 2.46 -2.72
N ASP A 33 24.12 1.44 -2.17
CA ASP A 33 24.73 0.16 -1.80
C ASP A 33 23.77 -1.02 -2.08
N GLU A 34 24.37 -2.16 -2.39
CA GLU A 34 23.67 -3.38 -2.78
C GLU A 34 22.79 -3.94 -1.64
N GLN A 35 23.21 -3.77 -0.38
CA GLN A 35 22.41 -4.25 0.76
C GLN A 35 21.09 -3.50 0.87
N ARG A 36 21.09 -2.17 0.71
CA ARG A 36 19.87 -1.35 0.72
C ARG A 36 18.98 -1.65 -0.48
N GLU A 37 19.57 -1.86 -1.66
CA GLU A 37 18.81 -2.27 -2.84
C GLU A 37 18.03 -3.57 -2.57
N ILE A 38 18.71 -4.60 -2.07
CA ILE A 38 18.11 -5.90 -1.76
C ILE A 38 16.97 -5.75 -0.74
N VAL A 39 17.17 -4.98 0.33
CA VAL A 39 16.14 -4.76 1.36
C VAL A 39 14.90 -4.09 0.76
N LEU A 40 15.08 -3.06 -0.07
CA LEU A 40 13.97 -2.34 -0.72
C LEU A 40 13.21 -3.23 -1.71
N LEU A 41 13.90 -4.10 -2.44
CA LEU A 41 13.26 -5.09 -3.31
C LEU A 41 12.46 -6.12 -2.52
N LEU A 42 13.00 -6.62 -1.40
CA LEU A 42 12.27 -7.53 -0.50
C LEU A 42 11.02 -6.86 0.09
N MET A 43 11.10 -5.58 0.46
CA MET A 43 9.93 -4.80 0.87
C MET A 43 8.90 -4.70 -0.25
N ALA A 44 9.31 -4.39 -1.48
CA ALA A 44 8.40 -4.36 -2.62
C ALA A 44 7.68 -5.70 -2.85
N GLU A 45 8.38 -6.82 -2.72
CA GLU A 45 7.76 -8.16 -2.82
C GLU A 45 6.75 -8.43 -1.71
N HIS A 46 7.07 -8.03 -0.47
CA HIS A 46 6.18 -8.16 0.67
C HIS A 46 4.86 -7.42 0.42
N GLU A 47 4.95 -6.17 -0.07
CA GLU A 47 3.77 -5.36 -0.40
C GLU A 47 2.93 -5.96 -1.54
N VAL A 48 3.57 -6.60 -2.53
CA VAL A 48 2.82 -7.34 -3.56
C VAL A 48 1.99 -8.46 -2.94
N ARG A 49 2.52 -9.18 -1.95
CA ARG A 49 1.77 -10.24 -1.24
C ARG A 49 0.61 -9.64 -0.45
N HIS A 50 0.79 -8.53 0.25
CA HIS A 50 -0.28 -7.81 0.92
C HIS A 50 -1.39 -7.38 -0.04
N GLN A 51 -1.00 -6.81 -1.19
CA GLN A 51 -1.94 -6.42 -2.24
C GLN A 51 -2.77 -7.62 -2.74
N GLN A 52 -2.15 -8.78 -2.96
CA GLN A 52 -2.86 -10.00 -3.34
C GLN A 52 -3.77 -10.52 -2.22
N GLN A 53 -3.41 -10.36 -0.95
CA GLN A 53 -4.28 -10.70 0.18
C GLN A 53 -5.53 -9.81 0.20
N TYR A 54 -5.37 -8.49 0.02
CA TYR A 54 -6.51 -7.58 -0.07
C TYR A 54 -7.40 -7.86 -1.28
N ALA A 55 -6.83 -8.20 -2.43
CA ALA A 55 -7.60 -8.61 -3.59
C ALA A 55 -8.46 -9.85 -3.29
N ARG A 56 -7.89 -10.86 -2.63
CA ARG A 56 -8.63 -12.05 -2.19
C ARG A 56 -9.72 -11.71 -1.18
N MET A 57 -9.47 -10.79 -0.27
CA MET A 57 -10.49 -10.32 0.69
C MET A 57 -11.64 -9.60 -0.02
N LEU A 58 -11.36 -8.71 -0.97
CA LEU A 58 -12.39 -8.04 -1.78
C LEU A 58 -13.23 -9.04 -2.58
N ALA A 59 -12.59 -10.05 -3.19
CA ALA A 59 -13.29 -11.12 -3.89
C ALA A 59 -14.25 -11.88 -2.97
N ARG A 60 -13.82 -12.25 -1.76
CA ARG A 60 -14.70 -12.88 -0.74
C ARG A 60 -15.86 -11.98 -0.34
N LEU A 61 -15.61 -10.68 -0.24
CA LEU A 61 -16.63 -9.67 0.05
C LEU A 61 -17.50 -9.32 -1.17
N HIS A 62 -17.34 -10.00 -2.31
CA HIS A 62 -18.04 -9.74 -3.58
C HIS A 62 -17.94 -8.27 -4.01
N ALA A 63 -16.78 -7.66 -3.73
CA ALA A 63 -16.48 -6.27 -4.07
C ALA A 63 -15.47 -6.20 -5.22
N PRO A 64 -15.60 -5.22 -6.13
CA PRO A 64 -14.66 -5.06 -7.23
C PRO A 64 -13.31 -4.53 -6.72
N LEU A 65 -12.26 -4.81 -7.49
CA LEU A 65 -10.99 -4.11 -7.35
C LEU A 65 -11.18 -2.66 -7.80
N PRO A 66 -10.66 -1.68 -7.06
CA PRO A 66 -10.76 -0.28 -7.45
C PRO A 66 -9.92 -0.01 -8.71
N ALA A 67 -10.34 0.96 -9.52
CA ALA A 67 -9.58 1.37 -10.70
C ALA A 67 -8.14 1.76 -10.35
N SER A 68 -7.23 1.46 -11.28
CA SER A 68 -5.79 1.71 -11.16
C SER A 68 -5.43 3.18 -11.28
N PHE A 69 -4.44 3.62 -10.48
CA PHE A 69 -3.74 4.91 -10.51
C PHE A 69 -4.60 6.16 -10.63
N ASP A 70 -4.76 6.89 -9.51
CA ASP A 70 -5.25 8.27 -9.55
C ASP A 70 -4.12 9.24 -9.93
N SER A 71 -4.46 10.43 -10.40
CA SER A 71 -3.50 11.48 -10.75
C SER A 71 -2.63 11.89 -9.55
N PHE A 72 -3.18 11.81 -8.33
CA PHE A 72 -2.45 12.03 -7.09
C PHE A 72 -1.38 10.97 -6.82
N ASP A 73 -1.63 9.71 -7.17
CA ASP A 73 -0.69 8.61 -7.00
C ASP A 73 0.58 8.82 -7.83
N ARG A 74 0.41 9.38 -9.04
CA ARG A 74 1.53 9.75 -9.92
C ARG A 74 2.36 10.90 -9.36
N ILE A 75 1.71 11.88 -8.73
CA ILE A 75 2.42 13.00 -8.07
C ILE A 75 3.27 12.46 -6.93
N TRP A 76 2.75 11.55 -6.10
CA TRP A 76 3.51 10.95 -5.01
C TRP A 76 4.69 10.12 -5.49
N LEU A 77 4.51 9.29 -6.53
CA LEU A 77 5.61 8.54 -7.15
C LEU A 77 6.69 9.44 -7.73
N TRP A 78 6.34 10.65 -8.18
CA TRP A 78 7.30 11.60 -8.72
C TRP A 78 8.01 12.41 -7.62
N LEU A 79 7.30 12.79 -6.57
CA LEU A 79 7.82 13.65 -5.51
C LEU A 79 8.65 12.86 -4.48
N LEU A 80 8.17 11.72 -4.02
CA LEU A 80 8.76 11.00 -2.89
C LEU A 80 10.19 10.52 -3.13
N PRO A 81 10.57 10.02 -4.32
CA PRO A 81 11.96 9.70 -4.61
C PRO A 81 12.91 10.89 -4.69
N ARG A 82 12.37 12.06 -5.04
CA ARG A 82 13.15 13.31 -5.08
C ARG A 82 13.31 13.89 -3.67
N CYS A 83 12.40 13.55 -2.77
CA CYS A 83 12.57 13.77 -1.35
C CYS A 83 13.55 12.74 -0.77
N SER A 84 14.15 13.06 0.39
CA SER A 84 15.04 12.13 1.08
C SER A 84 14.39 10.74 1.26
N PRO A 85 15.09 9.62 0.98
CA PRO A 85 14.55 8.26 1.11
C PRO A 85 13.92 7.98 2.47
N THR A 86 14.42 8.63 3.53
CA THR A 86 13.87 8.55 4.89
C THR A 86 12.43 9.07 4.98
N ILE A 87 12.10 10.12 4.21
CA ILE A 87 10.75 10.70 4.16
C ILE A 87 9.81 9.74 3.44
N ALA A 88 10.27 9.15 2.33
CA ALA A 88 9.51 8.15 1.59
C ALA A 88 9.18 6.94 2.48
N LEU A 89 10.18 6.39 3.18
CA LEU A 89 10.00 5.27 4.12
C LEU A 89 9.08 5.62 5.30
N ARG A 90 9.18 6.84 5.84
CA ARG A 90 8.31 7.27 6.94
C ARG A 90 6.87 7.44 6.47
N TRP A 91 6.67 7.92 5.25
CA TRP A 91 5.35 8.04 4.65
C TRP A 91 4.72 6.66 4.42
N THR A 92 5.47 5.70 3.84
CA THR A 92 4.95 4.34 3.63
C THR A 92 4.54 3.67 4.94
N ALA A 93 5.40 3.73 5.97
CA ALA A 93 5.12 3.17 7.29
C ALA A 93 3.88 3.80 7.94
N TRP A 94 3.74 5.13 7.86
CA TRP A 94 2.56 5.83 8.38
C TRP A 94 1.27 5.42 7.64
N THR A 95 1.33 5.28 6.31
CA THR A 95 0.17 4.86 5.52
C THR A 95 -0.25 3.42 5.83
N GLU A 96 0.71 2.50 5.96
CA GLU A 96 0.43 1.10 6.27
C GLU A 96 -0.24 0.97 7.65
N GLN A 97 0.29 1.68 8.65
CA GLN A 97 -0.29 1.68 10.00
C GLN A 97 -1.72 2.23 10.02
N ARG A 98 -1.98 3.30 9.26
CA ARG A 98 -3.31 3.89 9.16
C ARG A 98 -4.30 2.95 8.49
N ASP A 99 -3.92 2.31 7.38
CA ASP A 99 -4.80 1.42 6.63
C ASP A 99 -5.07 0.13 7.42
N ALA A 100 -4.05 -0.44 8.08
CA ALA A 100 -4.22 -1.60 8.96
C ALA A 100 -5.20 -1.30 10.11
N ARG A 101 -5.08 -0.13 10.76
CA ARG A 101 -6.01 0.29 11.81
C ARG A 101 -7.44 0.42 11.30
N ALA A 102 -7.65 1.05 10.15
CA ALA A 102 -8.98 1.22 9.56
C ALA A 102 -9.65 -0.12 9.22
N ILE A 103 -8.88 -1.10 8.73
CA ILE A 103 -9.38 -2.44 8.45
C ILE A 103 -9.76 -3.16 9.75
N LEU A 104 -8.90 -3.12 10.77
CA LEU A 104 -9.16 -3.75 12.07
C LEU A 104 -10.40 -3.14 12.76
N GLU A 105 -10.55 -1.83 12.74
CA GLU A 105 -11.74 -1.14 13.25
C GLU A 105 -13.01 -1.59 12.50
N ALA A 106 -12.93 -1.68 11.16
CA ALA A 106 -14.05 -2.13 10.35
C ALA A 106 -14.42 -3.62 10.61
N MET A 107 -13.44 -4.49 10.81
CA MET A 107 -13.65 -5.90 11.18
C MET A 107 -14.27 -6.02 12.57
N ALA A 108 -13.73 -5.31 13.56
CA ALA A 108 -14.26 -5.31 14.93
C ALA A 108 -15.72 -4.88 14.99
N LEU A 109 -16.09 -3.85 14.21
CA LEU A 109 -17.47 -3.38 14.11
C LEU A 109 -18.39 -4.39 13.41
N LEU A 110 -17.86 -5.23 12.53
CA LEU A 110 -18.59 -6.31 11.86
C LEU A 110 -18.69 -7.60 12.72
N ARG A 111 -17.96 -7.70 13.83
CA ARG A 111 -17.81 -8.92 14.66
C ARG A 111 -17.33 -10.14 13.86
N ILE A 112 -16.39 -9.94 12.94
CA ILE A 112 -15.78 -10.99 12.11
C ILE A 112 -14.26 -10.91 12.27
#